data_AF-A0A843D805-F1
#
_entry.id   AF-A0A843D805-F1
#
_cell.length_a   1.000
_cell.length_b   1.000
_cell.length_c   1.000
_cell.angle_alpha   90.00
_cell.angle_beta   90.00
_cell.angle_gamma   90.00
#
_symmetry.space_group_name_H-M   'P 1'
#
loop_
_entity.id
_entity.type
_entity.pdbx_description
1 polymer ?
#
loop_
_entity_poly.entity_id
_entity_poly.type
_entity_poly.pdbx_seq_one_letter_code
_entity_poly.pdbx_strand_id
1 'polypeptide(L)'
;MKLTINLLKKEAIAFCKHENIITHNELISVTDGKAVGTYIEHKFEEYLKNKYEVNIGSSGKGIDLPDSYINTDIKVTSIKKPQSSSPFKNIKQKVYGLGHNLLIFVYDKKNIDKSCYLNFKYCIFLEAERSGDYNLTKILRKMIELNAKESDIIEILKDSDIPGDNQTLEILAKKIIKNPPKQGYLTISNAFQWRLRYRNIINLDDKVDGVETYEEFNEKQIIDYPITLLQDKIMNV
;
A
#
# COMPACT_ATOMS: atom_id res chain seq x y z
N MET A 1 7.43 19.97 12.76
CA MET A 1 7.94 19.77 11.38
C MET A 1 6.88 19.02 10.59
N LYS A 2 6.54 19.48 9.38
CA LYS A 2 5.54 18.79 8.54
C LYS A 2 6.11 17.54 7.91
N LEU A 3 5.32 16.48 7.84
CA LEU A 3 5.68 15.26 7.13
C LEU A 3 5.70 15.53 5.61
N THR A 4 6.61 14.91 4.86
CA THR A 4 6.59 14.93 3.38
C THR A 4 6.60 13.50 2.87
N ILE A 5 6.30 13.26 1.59
CA ILE A 5 6.35 11.89 1.02
C ILE A 5 7.75 11.27 1.21
N ASN A 6 8.82 12.05 0.99
CA ASN A 6 10.19 11.57 1.15
C ASN A 6 10.51 11.23 2.62
N LEU A 7 10.01 12.03 3.56
CA LEU A 7 10.16 11.72 4.99
C LEU A 7 9.31 10.51 5.37
N LEU A 8 8.07 10.40 4.90
CA LEU A 8 7.20 9.24 5.13
C LEU A 8 7.87 7.93 4.69
N LYS A 9 8.47 7.90 3.49
CA LYS A 9 9.22 6.74 2.99
C LYS A 9 10.40 6.40 3.92
N LYS A 10 11.21 7.40 4.28
CA LYS A 10 12.36 7.21 5.19
C LYS A 10 11.95 6.69 6.56
N GLU A 11 10.90 7.27 7.14
CA GLU A 11 10.36 6.91 8.44
C GLU A 11 9.74 5.50 8.42
N ALA A 12 9.09 5.11 7.33
CA ALA A 12 8.57 3.75 7.17
C ALA A 12 9.69 2.70 7.14
N ILE A 13 10.80 2.99 6.46
CA ILE A 13 11.98 2.11 6.46
C ILE A 13 12.60 2.03 7.85
N ALA A 14 12.77 3.18 8.51
CA ALA A 14 13.33 3.24 9.87
C ALA A 14 12.46 2.47 10.87
N PHE A 15 11.14 2.60 10.75
CA PHE A 15 10.17 1.84 11.53
C PHE A 15 10.31 0.34 11.30
N CYS A 16 10.34 -0.14 10.06
CA CYS A 16 10.56 -1.57 9.78
C CYS A 16 11.86 -2.11 10.38
N LYS A 17 12.97 -1.36 10.28
CA LYS A 17 14.26 -1.75 10.88
C LYS A 17 14.18 -1.85 12.40
N HIS A 18 13.53 -0.88 13.03
CA HIS A 18 13.38 -0.85 14.49
C HIS A 18 12.45 -1.96 15.00
N GLU A 19 11.30 -2.14 14.39
CA GLU A 19 10.32 -3.14 14.83
C GLU A 19 10.78 -4.58 14.56
N ASN A 20 11.65 -4.79 13.55
CA ASN A 20 12.25 -6.11 13.29
C ASN A 20 13.08 -6.68 14.44
N ILE A 21 13.61 -5.82 15.31
CA ILE A 21 14.45 -6.24 16.45
C ILE A 21 13.69 -6.26 17.78
N ILE A 22 12.40 -5.89 17.77
CA ILE A 22 11.55 -5.83 18.96
C ILE A 22 10.69 -7.09 19.07
N THR A 23 10.48 -7.53 20.31
CA THR A 23 9.49 -8.56 20.64
C THR A 23 8.12 -7.93 20.89
N HIS A 24 7.09 -8.48 20.26
CA HIS A 24 5.70 -8.02 20.34
C HIS A 24 4.84 -9.01 21.13
N ASN A 25 5.02 -9.07 22.44
CA ASN A 25 4.41 -10.11 23.27
C ASN A 25 2.87 -10.10 23.22
N GLU A 26 2.25 -8.94 23.00
CA GLU A 26 0.80 -8.80 22.80
C GLU A 26 0.27 -9.52 21.56
N LEU A 27 1.14 -9.86 20.60
CA LEU A 27 0.76 -10.57 19.38
C LEU A 27 0.94 -12.08 19.48
N ILE A 28 1.45 -12.64 20.57
CA ILE A 28 1.77 -14.08 20.67
C ILE A 28 0.55 -14.95 20.34
N SER A 29 -0.58 -14.70 20.99
CA SER A 29 -1.84 -15.44 20.79
C SER A 29 -2.66 -14.95 19.60
N VAL A 30 -2.25 -13.85 18.94
CA VAL A 30 -2.97 -13.27 17.81
C VAL A 30 -2.64 -14.01 16.53
N THR A 31 -3.67 -14.61 15.92
CA THR A 31 -3.59 -15.33 14.64
C THR A 31 -4.32 -14.62 13.51
N ASP A 32 -5.23 -13.68 13.84
CA ASP A 32 -5.94 -12.87 12.86
C ASP A 32 -5.00 -11.83 12.23
N GLY A 33 -4.78 -11.95 10.93
CA GLY A 33 -3.94 -11.02 10.18
C GLY A 33 -4.46 -9.58 10.20
N LYS A 34 -5.77 -9.38 10.36
CA LYS A 34 -6.35 -8.04 10.49
C LYS A 34 -5.94 -7.39 11.81
N ALA A 35 -6.06 -8.11 12.92
CA ALA A 35 -5.65 -7.62 14.24
C ALA A 35 -4.15 -7.26 14.29
N VAL A 36 -3.28 -8.10 13.71
CA VAL A 36 -1.85 -7.78 13.56
C VAL A 36 -1.64 -6.54 12.68
N GLY A 37 -2.41 -6.43 11.59
CA GLY A 37 -2.36 -5.28 10.69
C GLY A 37 -2.71 -3.97 11.39
N THR A 38 -3.84 -3.93 12.11
CA THR A 38 -4.28 -2.78 12.90
C THR A 38 -3.27 -2.40 13.98
N TYR A 39 -2.64 -3.39 14.63
CA TYR A 39 -1.57 -3.12 15.60
C TYR A 39 -0.40 -2.37 14.97
N ILE A 40 0.13 -2.85 13.84
CA ILE A 40 1.27 -2.22 13.15
C ILE A 40 0.89 -0.84 12.63
N GLU A 41 -0.30 -0.69 12.06
CA GLU A 41 -0.85 0.58 11.54
C GLU A 41 -0.89 1.64 12.63
N HIS A 42 -1.58 1.37 13.75
CA HIS A 42 -1.66 2.32 14.87
C HIS A 42 -0.28 2.65 15.45
N LYS A 43 0.61 1.66 15.57
CA LYS A 43 1.97 1.89 16.08
C LYS A 43 2.78 2.81 15.17
N PHE A 44 2.65 2.66 13.84
CA PHE A 44 3.30 3.54 12.88
C PHE A 44 2.69 4.95 12.86
N GLU A 45 1.36 5.07 12.97
CA GLU A 45 0.69 6.36 13.09
C GLU A 45 1.14 7.11 14.35
N GLU A 46 1.23 6.44 15.49
CA GLU A 46 1.74 7.02 16.74
C GLU A 46 3.20 7.45 16.60
N TYR A 47 4.03 6.60 15.97
CA TYR A 47 5.41 6.92 15.65
C TYR A 47 5.55 8.21 14.83
N LEU A 48 4.67 8.41 13.84
CA LEU A 48 4.66 9.64 13.04
C LEU A 48 4.14 10.85 13.84
N LYS A 49 3.05 10.71 14.60
CA LYS A 49 2.47 11.80 15.44
C LYS A 49 3.49 12.35 16.44
N ASN A 50 4.34 11.49 16.99
CA ASN A 50 5.34 11.90 17.99
C ASN A 50 6.51 12.69 17.39
N LYS A 51 6.68 12.69 16.06
CA LYS A 51 7.80 13.34 15.36
C LYS A 51 7.37 14.49 14.45
N TYR A 52 6.16 14.41 13.90
CA TYR A 52 5.70 15.28 12.83
C TYR A 52 4.35 15.91 13.16
N GLU A 53 4.13 17.10 12.63
CA GLU A 53 2.80 17.66 12.47
C GLU A 53 2.14 16.92 11.30
N VAL A 54 1.29 15.96 11.61
CA VAL A 54 0.60 15.10 10.63
C VAL A 54 -0.83 14.84 11.10
N ASN A 55 -1.78 14.95 10.17
CA ASN A 55 -3.14 14.52 10.45
C ASN A 55 -3.25 13.02 10.24
N ILE A 56 -3.78 12.31 11.24
CA ILE A 56 -4.15 10.91 11.11
C ILE A 56 -5.65 10.81 10.88
N GLY A 57 -6.02 10.09 9.82
CA GLY A 57 -7.38 9.87 9.39
C GLY A 57 -8.17 9.06 10.42
N SER A 58 -9.49 9.19 10.37
CA SER A 58 -10.37 8.26 11.07
C SER A 58 -10.79 7.17 10.11
N SER A 59 -11.06 5.96 10.64
CA SER A 59 -11.52 4.81 9.85
C SER A 59 -12.76 5.11 9.00
N GLY A 60 -13.54 6.16 9.32
CA GLY A 60 -14.69 6.62 8.56
C GLY A 60 -14.39 7.48 7.32
N LYS A 61 -13.20 8.11 7.22
CA LYS A 61 -12.77 8.89 6.04
C LYS A 61 -11.99 8.04 5.01
N GLY A 62 -11.47 6.90 5.44
CA GLY A 62 -10.96 5.82 4.57
C GLY A 62 -9.57 6.05 3.96
N ILE A 63 -8.77 6.96 4.53
CA ILE A 63 -7.34 7.17 4.23
C ILE A 63 -6.63 7.52 5.54
N ASP A 64 -5.56 6.79 5.88
CA ASP A 64 -4.87 6.92 7.16
C ASP A 64 -4.04 8.22 7.28
N LEU A 65 -3.43 8.68 6.19
CA LEU A 65 -2.69 9.95 6.12
C LEU A 65 -3.34 10.91 5.10
N PRO A 66 -4.46 11.58 5.46
CA PRO A 66 -5.32 12.31 4.52
C PRO A 66 -4.79 13.68 4.10
N ASP A 67 -3.67 14.13 4.66
CA ASP A 67 -3.08 15.42 4.31
C ASP A 67 -2.78 15.49 2.81
N SER A 68 -3.28 16.52 2.12
CA SER A 68 -3.31 16.57 0.64
C SER A 68 -1.93 16.45 -0.04
N TYR A 69 -0.86 16.81 0.67
CA TYR A 69 0.52 16.75 0.20
C TYR A 69 1.19 15.36 0.38
N ILE A 70 0.56 14.44 1.10
CA ILE A 70 0.97 13.03 1.21
C ILE A 70 -0.12 12.08 0.69
N ASN A 71 -1.38 12.26 1.10
CA ASN A 71 -2.57 11.52 0.71
C ASN A 71 -2.30 10.02 0.55
N THR A 72 -1.93 9.37 1.66
CA THR A 72 -1.42 7.99 1.68
C THR A 72 -2.25 7.13 2.61
N ASP A 73 -2.63 5.95 2.13
CA ASP A 73 -3.33 4.92 2.90
C ASP A 73 -2.32 3.84 3.29
N ILE A 74 -2.31 3.45 4.56
CA ILE A 74 -1.41 2.44 5.10
C ILE A 74 -2.06 1.07 4.87
N LYS A 75 -1.24 0.10 4.48
CA LYS A 75 -1.69 -1.25 4.21
C LYS A 75 -0.73 -2.24 4.81
N VAL A 76 -1.18 -2.93 5.84
CA VAL A 76 -0.38 -3.97 6.49
C VAL A 76 -0.89 -5.35 6.12
N THR A 77 0.00 -6.25 5.72
CA THR A 77 -0.38 -7.60 5.29
C THR A 77 0.70 -8.64 5.58
N SER A 78 0.30 -9.90 5.73
CA SER A 78 1.24 -11.01 5.89
C SER A 78 1.77 -11.48 4.55
N ILE A 79 3.06 -11.81 4.47
CA ILE A 79 3.67 -12.43 3.28
C ILE A 79 3.01 -13.77 2.90
N LYS A 80 2.39 -14.48 3.86
CA LYS A 80 1.68 -15.75 3.61
C LYS A 80 0.44 -15.55 2.74
N LYS A 81 -0.21 -14.39 2.85
CA LYS A 81 -1.41 -14.02 2.06
C LYS A 81 -1.43 -12.51 1.86
N PRO A 82 -0.60 -11.97 0.94
CA PRO A 82 -0.38 -10.54 0.80
C PRO A 82 -1.56 -9.88 0.08
N GLN A 83 -2.60 -9.59 0.85
CA GLN A 83 -3.81 -8.94 0.40
C GLN A 83 -4.43 -8.06 1.49
N SER A 84 -5.28 -7.14 1.07
CA SER A 84 -6.12 -6.32 1.96
C SER A 84 -7.43 -5.94 1.26
N SER A 85 -8.31 -5.23 1.97
CA SER A 85 -9.50 -4.61 1.42
C SER A 85 -9.33 -3.11 1.26
N SER A 86 -10.00 -2.52 0.28
CA SER A 86 -10.16 -1.07 0.10
C SER A 86 -11.62 -0.75 -0.21
N PRO A 87 -12.20 0.32 0.35
CA PRO A 87 -13.54 0.76 0.00
C PRO A 87 -13.72 0.92 -1.52
N PHE A 88 -14.83 0.42 -2.04
CA PHE A 88 -15.25 0.69 -3.42
C PHE A 88 -15.80 2.11 -3.49
N LYS A 89 -15.18 2.99 -4.30
CA LYS A 89 -15.70 4.35 -4.57
C LYS A 89 -16.31 4.44 -5.95
N ASN A 90 -15.61 3.94 -6.96
CA ASN A 90 -16.13 3.86 -8.32
C ASN A 90 -15.31 2.89 -9.19
N ILE A 91 -15.87 2.54 -10.33
CA ILE A 91 -15.34 1.54 -11.26
C ILE A 91 -14.03 1.96 -11.92
N LYS A 92 -13.77 3.27 -12.00
CA LYS A 92 -12.55 3.83 -12.63
C LYS A 92 -11.32 3.47 -11.80
N GLN A 93 -11.48 3.15 -10.52
CA GLN A 93 -10.36 2.80 -9.64
C GLN A 93 -9.58 1.57 -10.12
N LYS A 94 -10.28 0.60 -10.70
CA LYS A 94 -9.64 -0.62 -11.25
C LYS A 94 -8.76 -0.32 -12.47
N VAL A 95 -9.02 0.79 -13.17
CA VAL A 95 -8.26 1.22 -14.37
C VAL A 95 -7.21 2.29 -14.04
N TYR A 96 -7.59 3.34 -13.30
CA TYR A 96 -6.77 4.54 -13.08
C TYR A 96 -6.10 4.60 -11.70
N GLY A 97 -6.38 3.63 -10.82
CA GLY A 97 -5.89 3.63 -9.45
C GLY A 97 -6.87 4.23 -8.43
N LEU A 98 -6.54 4.10 -7.15
CA LEU A 98 -7.45 4.30 -6.03
C LEU A 98 -7.67 5.78 -5.69
N GLY A 99 -6.84 6.68 -6.24
CA GLY A 99 -6.88 8.13 -6.02
C GLY A 99 -6.09 8.62 -4.81
N HIS A 100 -5.26 7.76 -4.23
CA HIS A 100 -4.34 8.05 -3.12
C HIS A 100 -3.16 7.07 -3.18
N ASN A 101 -2.05 7.44 -2.56
CA ASN A 101 -0.85 6.59 -2.49
C ASN A 101 -1.09 5.44 -1.52
N LEU A 102 -0.37 4.33 -1.68
CA LEU A 102 -0.35 3.25 -0.70
C LEU A 102 1.04 3.14 -0.07
N LEU A 103 1.10 3.05 1.25
CA LEU A 103 2.28 2.61 2.00
C LEU A 103 2.02 1.21 2.53
N ILE A 104 2.67 0.22 1.94
CA ILE A 104 2.38 -1.20 2.19
C ILE A 104 3.50 -1.81 3.02
N PHE A 105 3.14 -2.33 4.19
CA PHE A 105 4.02 -3.12 5.06
C PHE A 105 3.70 -4.61 4.89
N VAL A 106 4.70 -5.40 4.50
CA VAL A 106 4.56 -6.84 4.34
C VAL A 106 5.41 -7.55 5.39
N TYR A 107 4.77 -8.28 6.30
CA TYR A 107 5.45 -8.92 7.43
C TYR A 107 5.34 -10.45 7.38
N ASP A 108 6.30 -11.11 8.03
CA ASP A 108 6.25 -12.52 8.41
C ASP A 108 6.26 -12.63 9.94
N LYS A 109 5.13 -13.03 10.52
CA LYS A 109 4.98 -13.19 11.97
C LYS A 109 5.52 -14.55 12.39
N LYS A 110 6.45 -14.55 13.34
CA LYS A 110 7.05 -15.75 13.91
C LYS A 110 6.96 -15.73 15.42
N ASN A 111 6.44 -16.81 15.99
CA ASN A 111 6.52 -17.05 17.42
C ASN A 111 7.70 -18.00 17.67
N ILE A 112 8.65 -17.59 18.50
CA ILE A 112 9.79 -18.40 18.93
C ILE A 112 9.76 -18.41 20.45
N ASP A 113 9.66 -19.60 21.04
CA ASP A 113 9.43 -19.81 22.47
C ASP A 113 8.21 -19.03 22.99
N LYS A 114 8.46 -18.04 23.87
CA LYS A 114 7.45 -17.13 24.46
C LYS A 114 7.54 -15.71 23.90
N SER A 115 8.16 -15.52 22.75
CA SER A 115 8.32 -14.21 22.10
C SER A 115 7.69 -14.24 20.70
N CYS A 116 7.07 -13.13 20.31
CA CYS A 116 6.55 -12.92 18.96
C CYS A 116 7.38 -11.87 18.24
N TYR A 117 7.80 -12.19 17.03
CA TYR A 117 8.60 -11.33 16.17
C TYR A 117 7.82 -11.01 14.89
N LEU A 118 7.91 -9.76 14.44
CA LEU A 118 7.41 -9.32 13.15
C LEU A 118 8.61 -9.08 12.24
N ASN A 119 8.86 -10.00 11.31
CA ASN A 119 9.90 -9.82 10.30
C ASN A 119 9.30 -9.12 9.08
N PHE A 120 9.45 -7.80 9.00
CA PHE A 120 9.15 -7.02 7.80
C PHE A 120 10.02 -7.49 6.65
N LYS A 121 9.35 -7.97 5.59
CA LYS A 121 9.96 -8.44 4.34
C LYS A 121 10.03 -7.33 3.31
N TYR A 122 8.96 -6.54 3.21
CA TYR A 122 8.87 -5.45 2.26
C TYR A 122 8.22 -4.23 2.91
N CYS A 123 8.74 -3.05 2.59
CA CYS A 123 8.07 -1.77 2.75
C CYS A 123 7.96 -1.15 1.36
N ILE A 124 6.74 -0.88 0.91
CA ILE A 124 6.49 -0.47 -0.47
C ILE A 124 5.71 0.83 -0.47
N PHE A 125 6.22 1.84 -1.17
CA PHE A 125 5.47 3.03 -1.50
C PHE A 125 4.98 2.95 -2.96
N LEU A 126 3.67 2.99 -3.14
CA LEU A 126 3.02 2.93 -4.44
C LEU A 126 2.25 4.22 -4.69
N GLU A 127 2.59 4.93 -5.75
CA GLU A 127 1.87 6.14 -6.15
C GLU A 127 0.44 5.83 -6.60
N ALA A 128 -0.46 6.81 -6.39
CA ALA A 128 -1.88 6.67 -6.69
C ALA A 128 -2.18 6.19 -8.13
N GLU A 129 -1.46 6.71 -9.11
CA GLU A 129 -1.67 6.38 -10.53
C GLU A 129 -1.11 5.00 -10.91
N ARG A 130 -0.27 4.40 -10.05
CA ARG A 130 0.30 3.06 -10.21
C ARG A 130 -0.52 1.98 -9.51
N SER A 131 -1.60 2.36 -8.82
CA SER A 131 -2.41 1.43 -8.03
C SER A 131 -3.56 0.78 -8.81
N GLY A 132 -3.60 0.89 -10.14
CA GLY A 132 -4.59 0.20 -10.98
C GLY A 132 -4.38 -1.32 -11.05
N ASP A 133 -5.31 -2.03 -11.70
CA ASP A 133 -5.16 -3.46 -11.93
C ASP A 133 -4.11 -3.74 -13.02
N TYR A 134 -3.15 -4.60 -12.69
CA TYR A 134 -1.97 -4.88 -13.51
C TYR A 134 -2.31 -5.47 -14.87
N ASN A 135 -3.15 -6.52 -14.92
CA ASN A 135 -3.45 -7.21 -16.17
C ASN A 135 -4.33 -6.34 -17.06
N LEU A 136 -5.35 -5.70 -16.46
CA LEU A 136 -6.26 -4.83 -17.19
C LEU A 136 -5.52 -3.64 -17.79
N THR A 137 -4.74 -2.90 -17.00
CA THR A 137 -3.99 -1.74 -17.51
C THR A 137 -2.97 -2.13 -18.56
N LYS A 138 -2.31 -3.29 -18.42
CA LYS A 138 -1.37 -3.83 -19.42
C LYS A 138 -2.07 -4.08 -20.76
N ILE A 139 -3.21 -4.77 -20.75
CA ILE A 139 -3.97 -5.08 -21.96
C ILE A 139 -4.51 -3.79 -22.59
N LEU A 140 -5.12 -2.91 -21.81
CA LEU A 140 -5.66 -1.64 -22.32
C LEU A 140 -4.59 -0.78 -22.99
N ARG A 141 -3.44 -0.60 -22.34
CA ARG A 141 -2.32 0.14 -22.92
C ARG A 141 -1.85 -0.46 -24.23
N LYS A 142 -1.73 -1.79 -24.28
CA LYS A 142 -1.32 -2.50 -25.50
C LYS A 142 -2.33 -2.32 -26.64
N MET A 143 -3.62 -2.37 -26.35
CA MET A 143 -4.68 -2.22 -27.35
C MET A 143 -4.76 -0.79 -27.88
N ILE A 144 -4.51 0.20 -27.04
CA ILE A 144 -4.41 1.61 -27.47
C ILE A 144 -3.21 1.80 -28.40
N GLU A 145 -2.04 1.22 -28.09
CA GLU A 145 -0.87 1.25 -28.99
C GLU A 145 -1.16 0.64 -30.37
N LEU A 146 -2.08 -0.32 -30.44
CA LEU A 146 -2.50 -0.99 -31.67
C LEU A 146 -3.68 -0.28 -32.39
N ASN A 147 -4.10 0.91 -31.92
CA ASN A 147 -5.25 1.64 -32.45
C ASN A 147 -6.55 0.81 -32.44
N ALA A 148 -6.77 0.02 -31.38
CA ALA A 148 -7.99 -0.76 -31.21
C ALA A 148 -9.25 0.13 -31.23
N LYS A 149 -10.36 -0.43 -31.69
CA LYS A 149 -11.64 0.27 -31.74
C LYS A 149 -12.23 0.40 -30.35
N GLU A 150 -13.15 1.34 -30.17
CA GLU A 150 -13.90 1.51 -28.93
C GLU A 150 -14.63 0.22 -28.50
N SER A 151 -15.17 -0.53 -29.46
CA SER A 151 -15.79 -1.85 -29.21
C SER A 151 -14.86 -2.83 -28.52
N ASP A 152 -13.59 -2.85 -28.92
CA ASP A 152 -12.59 -3.79 -28.41
C ASP A 152 -12.25 -3.44 -26.96
N ILE A 153 -12.17 -2.14 -26.65
CA ILE A 153 -11.98 -1.65 -25.28
C ILE A 153 -13.18 -2.00 -24.40
N ILE A 154 -14.41 -1.87 -24.92
CA ILE A 154 -15.63 -2.23 -24.19
C ILE A 154 -15.64 -3.73 -23.87
N GLU A 155 -15.25 -4.58 -24.82
CA GLU A 155 -15.17 -6.04 -24.63
C GLU A 155 -14.16 -6.39 -23.53
N ILE A 156 -12.97 -5.79 -23.54
CA ILE A 156 -11.96 -5.98 -22.49
C ILE A 156 -12.50 -5.59 -21.10
N LEU A 157 -13.26 -4.49 -21.02
CA LEU A 157 -13.87 -4.04 -19.75
C LEU A 157 -14.93 -5.03 -19.26
N LYS A 158 -15.71 -5.63 -20.17
CA LYS A 158 -16.71 -6.67 -19.84
C LYS A 158 -16.03 -7.94 -19.36
N ASP A 159 -15.03 -8.43 -20.07
CA ASP A 159 -14.26 -9.64 -19.71
C ASP A 159 -13.49 -9.50 -18.40
N SER A 160 -13.17 -8.25 -18.01
CA SER A 160 -12.49 -7.93 -16.76
C SER A 160 -13.45 -7.74 -15.58
N ASP A 161 -14.72 -8.11 -15.74
CA ASP A 161 -15.80 -7.95 -14.79
C ASP A 161 -15.87 -6.53 -14.21
N ILE A 162 -15.71 -5.48 -15.04
CA ILE A 162 -15.88 -4.12 -14.52
C ILE A 162 -17.36 -3.90 -14.15
N PRO A 163 -17.68 -3.52 -12.90
CA PRO A 163 -19.07 -3.24 -12.53
C PRO A 163 -19.63 -2.10 -13.39
N GLY A 164 -20.89 -2.19 -13.82
CA GLY A 164 -21.56 -1.14 -14.59
C GLY A 164 -22.43 -1.69 -15.71
N ASP A 165 -23.36 -0.85 -16.19
CA ASP A 165 -24.15 -1.14 -17.38
C ASP A 165 -23.37 -0.80 -18.67
N ASN A 166 -23.94 -1.13 -19.83
CA ASN A 166 -23.30 -0.89 -21.12
C ASN A 166 -22.94 0.59 -21.33
N GLN A 167 -23.84 1.51 -20.97
CA GLN A 167 -23.60 2.95 -21.12
C GLN A 167 -22.42 3.43 -20.25
N THR A 168 -22.31 2.91 -19.03
CA THR A 168 -21.20 3.21 -18.13
C THR A 168 -19.87 2.71 -18.71
N LEU A 169 -19.85 1.50 -19.29
CA LEU A 169 -18.66 0.92 -19.91
C LEU A 169 -18.25 1.67 -21.18
N GLU A 170 -19.20 2.11 -22.01
CA GLU A 170 -18.94 2.96 -23.18
C GLU A 170 -18.28 4.29 -22.80
N ILE A 171 -18.82 4.96 -21.77
CA ILE A 171 -18.23 6.20 -21.25
C ILE A 171 -16.80 5.96 -20.74
N LEU A 172 -16.56 4.85 -20.05
CA LEU A 172 -15.24 4.48 -19.56
C LEU A 172 -14.27 4.18 -20.71
N ALA A 173 -14.71 3.44 -21.74
CA ALA A 173 -13.91 3.11 -22.92
C ALA A 173 -13.46 4.36 -23.66
N LYS A 174 -14.38 5.30 -23.94
CA LYS A 174 -14.05 6.61 -24.54
C LYS A 174 -13.01 7.37 -23.72
N LYS A 175 -13.14 7.34 -22.39
CA LYS A 175 -12.17 7.98 -21.50
C LYS A 175 -10.79 7.32 -21.59
N ILE A 176 -10.74 5.99 -21.62
CA ILE A 176 -9.48 5.21 -21.72
C ILE A 176 -8.75 5.51 -23.02
N ILE A 177 -9.45 5.58 -24.15
CA ILE A 177 -8.84 5.92 -25.44
C ILE A 177 -8.27 7.35 -25.41
N LYS A 178 -9.05 8.30 -24.88
CA LYS A 178 -8.62 9.71 -24.78
C LYS A 178 -7.47 9.92 -23.79
N ASN A 179 -7.44 9.16 -22.71
CA ASN A 179 -6.46 9.29 -21.64
C ASN A 179 -6.04 7.90 -21.15
N PRO A 180 -5.07 7.26 -21.84
CA PRO A 180 -4.63 5.91 -21.49
C PRO A 180 -4.12 5.82 -20.04
N PRO A 181 -4.44 4.74 -19.29
CA PRO A 181 -3.96 4.60 -17.91
C PRO A 181 -2.45 4.31 -17.86
N LYS A 182 -1.82 4.64 -16.73
CA LYS A 182 -0.48 4.12 -16.39
C LYS A 182 -0.56 2.62 -16.08
N GLN A 183 0.58 1.91 -16.15
CA GLN A 183 0.66 0.53 -15.65
C GLN A 183 0.29 0.50 -14.17
N GLY A 184 -0.72 -0.28 -13.84
CA GLY A 184 -1.06 -0.63 -12.47
C GLY A 184 -0.21 -1.79 -11.94
N TYR A 185 -0.01 -1.88 -10.64
CA TYR A 185 0.79 -2.93 -9.98
C TYR A 185 0.03 -3.73 -8.93
N LEU A 186 -1.28 -3.48 -8.79
CA LEU A 186 -2.14 -4.29 -7.95
C LEU A 186 -2.83 -5.35 -8.80
N THR A 187 -3.26 -6.44 -8.18
CA THR A 187 -4.43 -7.18 -8.71
C THR A 187 -5.65 -6.77 -7.91
N ILE A 188 -6.69 -6.29 -8.58
CA ILE A 188 -7.92 -5.78 -7.95
C ILE A 188 -9.06 -6.72 -8.35
N SER A 189 -9.61 -7.41 -7.35
CA SER A 189 -10.75 -8.30 -7.54
C SER A 189 -12.03 -7.68 -6.99
N ASN A 190 -13.14 -7.98 -7.66
CA ASN A 190 -14.46 -7.58 -7.22
C ASN A 190 -14.83 -8.34 -5.93
N ALA A 191 -15.34 -7.60 -4.96
CA ALA A 191 -16.01 -8.10 -3.76
C ALA A 191 -16.88 -6.95 -3.22
N PHE A 192 -17.52 -7.11 -2.05
CA PHE A 192 -18.29 -6.02 -1.42
C PHE A 192 -17.47 -4.72 -1.27
N GLN A 193 -16.16 -4.87 -1.07
CA GLN A 193 -15.13 -3.85 -1.19
C GLN A 193 -14.06 -4.34 -2.17
N TRP A 194 -13.22 -3.47 -2.73
CA TRP A 194 -12.10 -3.90 -3.55
C TRP A 194 -11.17 -4.82 -2.75
N ARG A 195 -10.80 -5.97 -3.32
CA ARG A 195 -9.75 -6.82 -2.77
C ARG A 195 -8.45 -6.56 -3.51
N LEU A 196 -7.50 -5.96 -2.80
CA LEU A 196 -6.17 -5.63 -3.31
C LEU A 196 -5.23 -6.80 -3.03
N ARG A 197 -4.52 -7.29 -4.05
CA ARG A 197 -3.45 -8.29 -3.90
C ARG A 197 -2.13 -7.71 -4.37
N TYR A 198 -1.08 -7.97 -3.60
CA TYR A 198 0.21 -7.30 -3.75
C TYR A 198 1.28 -8.16 -4.43
N ARG A 199 0.93 -9.32 -4.99
CA ARG A 199 1.92 -10.24 -5.57
C ARG A 199 2.74 -9.60 -6.69
N ASN A 200 2.11 -8.82 -7.58
CA ASN A 200 2.81 -8.21 -8.72
C ASN A 200 3.82 -7.16 -8.28
N ILE A 201 3.55 -6.42 -7.19
CA ILE A 201 4.44 -5.38 -6.68
C ILE A 201 5.55 -5.95 -5.79
N ILE A 202 5.27 -7.05 -5.06
CA ILE A 202 6.26 -7.77 -4.25
C ILE A 202 7.30 -8.46 -5.16
N ASN A 203 6.88 -8.99 -6.30
CA ASN A 203 7.75 -9.71 -7.24
C ASN A 203 8.26 -8.80 -8.38
N LEU A 204 8.33 -7.49 -8.15
CA LEU A 204 8.75 -6.54 -9.18
C LEU A 204 10.28 -6.39 -9.14
N ASP A 205 10.97 -6.93 -10.13
CA ASP A 205 12.43 -6.84 -10.23
C ASP A 205 12.89 -5.52 -10.88
N ASP A 206 12.07 -4.95 -11.76
CA ASP A 206 12.40 -3.73 -12.50
C ASP A 206 12.12 -2.46 -11.67
N LYS A 207 13.04 -1.49 -11.76
CA LYS A 207 12.79 -0.15 -11.21
C LYS A 207 11.72 0.56 -12.04
N VAL A 208 10.63 0.95 -11.39
CA VAL A 208 9.50 1.65 -12.01
C VAL A 208 9.27 2.96 -11.28
N ASP A 209 9.22 4.06 -12.04
CA ASP A 209 8.86 5.37 -11.50
C ASP A 209 7.47 5.35 -10.83
N GLY A 210 7.40 5.82 -9.58
CA GLY A 210 6.22 5.76 -8.72
C GLY A 210 5.98 4.43 -8.00
N VAL A 211 6.94 3.49 -8.05
CA VAL A 211 6.95 2.25 -7.27
C VAL A 211 8.30 2.12 -6.57
N GLU A 212 8.31 2.25 -5.25
CA GLU A 212 9.51 2.09 -4.44
C GLU A 212 9.36 0.94 -3.47
N THR A 213 10.11 -0.13 -3.69
CA THR A 213 10.17 -1.31 -2.82
C THR A 213 11.47 -1.30 -2.05
N TYR A 214 11.36 -1.46 -0.74
CA TYR A 214 12.48 -1.65 0.18
C TYR A 214 12.34 -3.05 0.79
N GLU A 215 13.43 -3.80 0.77
CA GLU A 215 13.52 -5.17 1.27
C GLU A 215 14.72 -5.32 2.22
N GLU A 216 14.90 -6.52 2.79
CA GLU A 216 16.05 -6.86 3.64
C GLU A 216 16.27 -5.91 4.84
N PHE A 217 15.24 -5.75 5.67
CA PHE A 217 15.32 -5.03 6.95
C PHE A 217 16.09 -5.80 8.05
N ASN A 218 16.84 -6.83 7.65
CA ASN A 218 17.63 -7.68 8.52
C ASN A 218 19.10 -7.31 8.34
N GLU A 219 19.59 -6.35 9.13
CA GLU A 219 21.02 -6.28 9.37
C GLU A 219 21.31 -5.96 10.83
N LYS A 220 22.19 -6.79 11.41
CA LYS A 220 23.19 -6.36 12.40
C LYS A 220 24.15 -5.33 11.74
N GLN A 221 23.61 -4.26 11.18
CA GLN A 221 24.34 -3.06 10.84
C GLN A 221 23.81 -1.98 11.76
N ILE A 222 24.43 -1.92 12.95
CA ILE A 222 24.53 -0.70 13.72
C ILE A 222 25.32 0.26 12.82
N ILE A 223 24.63 0.99 11.97
CA ILE A 223 25.17 2.23 11.40
C ILE A 223 24.68 3.30 12.35
N ASP A 224 25.65 3.98 12.96
CA ASP A 224 25.48 5.11 13.87
C ASP A 224 24.43 6.09 13.35
N TYR A 225 23.23 5.98 13.91
CA TYR A 225 22.35 7.13 14.07
C TYR A 225 22.43 7.49 15.55
N PRO A 226 22.72 8.75 15.92
CA PRO A 226 22.87 9.11 17.31
C PRO A 226 21.60 8.73 18.07
N ILE A 227 21.71 7.72 18.92
CA ILE A 227 20.75 7.45 19.99
C ILE A 227 21.00 8.53 21.05
N THR A 228 20.65 9.77 20.75
CA THR A 228 20.76 10.89 21.70
C THR A 228 19.50 11.75 21.77
N LEU A 229 18.35 11.26 21.29
CA LEU A 229 17.08 11.98 21.40
C LEU A 229 15.90 11.16 21.94
N LEU A 230 16.12 9.91 22.35
CA LEU A 230 15.07 9.05 22.93
C LEU A 230 15.30 8.66 24.40
N GLN A 231 16.42 9.03 25.03
CA GLN A 231 16.67 8.73 26.44
C GLN A 231 16.40 9.91 27.41
N ASP A 232 16.33 11.16 26.94
CA ASP A 232 16.20 12.32 27.84
C ASP A 232 14.77 12.69 28.25
N LYS A 233 13.75 11.93 27.84
CA LYS A 233 12.35 12.17 28.24
C LYS A 233 11.71 11.08 29.09
N ILE A 234 12.42 9.99 29.40
CA ILE A 234 11.88 8.88 30.20
C ILE A 234 12.49 8.85 31.62
N MET A 235 13.46 9.70 31.95
CA MET A 235 14.04 9.79 33.31
C MET A 235 13.73 11.09 34.08
N ASN A 236 12.71 11.87 33.68
CA ASN A 236 12.25 13.03 34.46
C ASN A 236 10.74 12.97 34.74
N VAL A 237 10.31 11.89 35.40
CA VAL A 237 9.12 11.85 36.25
C VAL A 237 9.49 11.14 37.55
#